data_AF-A0A9P4P7Y3-F1
#
_entry.id   AF-A0A9P4P7Y3-F1
#
_cell.length_a   1.000
_cell.length_b   1.000
_cell.length_c   1.000
_cell.angle_alpha   90.00
_cell.angle_beta   90.00
_cell.angle_gamma   90.00
#
_symmetry.space_group_name_H-M   'P 1'
#
loop_
_entity.id
_entity.type
_entity.pdbx_description
1 polymer ?
#
loop_
_entity_poly.entity_id
_entity_poly.type
_entity_poly.pdbx_seq_one_letter_code
_entity_poly.pdbx_strand_id
1 'polypeptide(L)'
;MDSQPPPGTASNPTAASMSAPSGVPANAVRPSMPQILQQMNTKGFHDFLVGRLHNLDLRGWPLHLRSMETASWRLEPGVPWAPEDQESLLVLSAHGVKIEDIARLFFEGRTVDECQAEIEKFKAGVPMESIEEIGQRSEGDIESSKAALPETPSTRAVLAVPSSTPSVATSFTKRLIEVSSSASRARSNKPYTDSRKDWDQADRDTVWAAVQRGLTPREIQAQYLPFRSESAIQTRMSKERALRGMQAAPTKWSNKDTNLVLKLTSEGHDFEDIAPRLSRERTPQQIEARYRNLKKQAKASRMSVEANLIENDDGDVEMGEGEGEESMQVDAAGDDGSEYTEDSPQAVQTPPKLRTARKTVTSTSDSLSKDSLKKTPLSIATIRTRLLGSIDAKYLSSDDKKELRKALNKTGWPTRFTSVEEYNSPLPAKVGLRWTEQDVEALRCIRESVPSLPYKFIENFFPGRSTTAIRNLYNTKVNPGPNYNGRKK
;
A
#
# COMPACT_ATOMS: atom_id res chain seq x y z
N MET A 1 -46.58 -57.07 -27.84
CA MET A 1 -46.81 -58.51 -27.58
C MET A 1 -45.87 -58.89 -26.46
N ASP A 2 -46.27 -58.56 -25.24
CA ASP A 2 -47.12 -59.40 -24.38
C ASP A 2 -46.21 -60.32 -23.56
N SER A 3 -45.99 -59.99 -22.29
CA SER A 3 -46.90 -60.24 -21.16
C SER A 3 -46.46 -61.52 -20.46
N GLN A 4 -45.81 -61.40 -19.31
CA GLN A 4 -46.21 -62.05 -18.04
C GLN A 4 -45.12 -61.99 -16.97
N PRO A 5 -45.45 -61.50 -15.76
CA PRO A 5 -44.78 -61.85 -14.51
C PRO A 5 -45.60 -62.87 -13.70
N PRO A 6 -44.99 -63.62 -12.77
CA PRO A 6 -45.74 -64.29 -11.70
C PRO A 6 -45.13 -63.95 -10.30
N PRO A 7 -45.71 -64.44 -9.19
CA PRO A 7 -46.96 -63.97 -8.62
C PRO A 7 -46.79 -63.51 -7.16
N GLY A 8 -47.80 -62.83 -6.64
CA GLY A 8 -47.85 -62.36 -5.26
C GLY A 8 -48.20 -63.42 -4.23
N THR A 9 -47.91 -63.09 -2.97
CA THR A 9 -48.57 -63.62 -1.78
C THR A 9 -48.88 -62.47 -0.83
N ALA A 10 -50.16 -62.34 -0.52
CA ALA A 10 -50.74 -61.40 0.43
C ALA A 10 -50.84 -62.04 1.83
N SER A 11 -50.70 -61.23 2.88
CA SER A 11 -51.42 -61.42 4.14
C SER A 11 -51.33 -60.14 5.01
N ASN A 12 -52.53 -59.65 5.37
CA ASN A 12 -52.90 -58.49 6.19
C ASN A 12 -52.55 -58.68 7.70
N PRO A 13 -53.15 -57.92 8.64
CA PRO A 13 -52.86 -56.52 9.01
C PRO A 13 -52.56 -56.40 10.52
N THR A 14 -51.98 -55.30 10.98
CA THR A 14 -52.10 -54.94 12.42
C THR A 14 -52.17 -53.43 12.58
N ALA A 15 -53.33 -52.98 13.03
CA ALA A 15 -53.59 -51.63 13.48
C ALA A 15 -52.85 -51.38 14.79
N ALA A 16 -52.15 -50.26 14.90
CA ALA A 16 -51.77 -49.66 16.16
C ALA A 16 -51.82 -48.14 16.03
N SER A 17 -52.89 -47.60 16.60
CA SER A 17 -53.10 -46.20 16.94
C SER A 17 -51.87 -45.61 17.64
N MET A 18 -51.30 -44.53 17.10
CA MET A 18 -50.34 -43.70 17.82
C MET A 18 -50.96 -42.35 18.11
N SER A 19 -51.35 -42.20 19.37
CA SER A 19 -51.72 -40.96 20.02
C SER A 19 -50.59 -39.93 19.90
N ALA A 20 -50.97 -38.69 19.61
CA ALA A 20 -50.11 -37.52 19.73
C ALA A 20 -49.70 -37.28 21.19
N PRO A 21 -48.41 -36.99 21.49
CA PRO A 21 -48.05 -36.24 22.68
C PRO A 21 -47.96 -34.75 22.34
N SER A 22 -49.06 -34.05 22.65
CA SER A 22 -49.01 -32.64 23.03
C SER A 22 -48.07 -32.50 24.23
N GLY A 23 -47.02 -31.69 24.11
CA GLY A 23 -46.07 -31.48 25.19
C GLY A 23 -44.90 -30.62 24.76
N VAL A 24 -45.16 -29.37 24.35
CA VAL A 24 -44.12 -28.34 24.22
C VAL A 24 -43.84 -27.78 25.61
N PRO A 25 -42.66 -27.99 26.21
CA PRO A 25 -42.29 -27.24 27.40
C PRO A 25 -41.96 -25.81 27.00
N ALA A 26 -42.80 -24.87 27.43
CA ALA A 26 -42.54 -23.44 27.38
C ALA A 26 -41.40 -23.10 28.37
N ASN A 27 -40.16 -23.37 27.96
CA ASN A 27 -38.91 -22.77 28.45
C ASN A 27 -37.72 -23.43 27.74
N ALA A 28 -37.67 -23.36 26.42
CA ALA A 28 -36.44 -23.63 25.68
C ALA A 28 -35.55 -22.39 25.76
N VAL A 29 -34.54 -22.44 26.62
CA VAL A 29 -33.48 -21.43 26.69
C VAL A 29 -32.87 -21.31 25.29
N ARG A 30 -32.98 -20.12 24.69
CA ARG A 30 -32.43 -19.83 23.36
C ARG A 30 -30.92 -20.09 23.38
N PRO A 31 -30.36 -20.85 22.41
CA PRO A 31 -28.93 -21.03 22.31
C PRO A 31 -28.25 -19.67 22.10
N SER A 32 -27.17 -19.44 22.83
CA SER A 32 -26.39 -18.21 22.70
C SER A 32 -25.67 -18.17 21.34
N MET A 33 -25.36 -16.97 20.82
CA MET A 33 -24.61 -16.78 19.56
C MET A 33 -23.36 -17.69 19.44
N PRO A 34 -22.54 -17.86 20.49
CA PRO A 34 -21.42 -18.80 20.46
C PRO A 34 -21.83 -20.27 20.21
N GLN A 35 -22.97 -20.71 20.74
CA GLN A 35 -23.48 -22.08 20.54
C GLN A 35 -24.04 -22.29 19.14
N ILE A 36 -24.66 -21.26 18.54
CA ILE A 36 -25.12 -21.30 17.15
C ILE A 36 -23.93 -21.38 16.19
N LEU A 37 -22.86 -20.62 16.48
CA LEU A 37 -21.60 -20.67 15.73
C LEU A 37 -20.83 -21.99 15.93
N GLN A 38 -21.06 -22.69 17.04
CA GLN A 38 -20.44 -23.99 17.33
C GLN A 38 -21.20 -25.18 16.73
N GLN A 39 -22.54 -25.06 16.55
CA GLN A 39 -23.37 -26.08 15.92
C GLN A 39 -23.33 -26.05 14.38
N MET A 40 -23.01 -24.90 13.78
CA MET A 40 -22.65 -24.86 12.37
C MET A 40 -21.23 -25.40 12.22
N ASN A 41 -21.08 -26.52 11.53
CA ASN A 41 -19.79 -27.16 11.24
C ASN A 41 -18.78 -26.10 10.76
N THR A 42 -17.89 -25.67 11.65
CA THR A 42 -17.10 -24.44 11.53
C THR A 42 -16.18 -24.47 10.34
N LYS A 43 -15.80 -25.66 9.87
CA LYS A 43 -14.98 -25.83 8.68
C LYS A 43 -15.76 -25.56 7.39
N GLY A 44 -17.02 -26.02 7.31
CA GLY A 44 -17.88 -25.80 6.15
C GLY A 44 -18.35 -24.36 6.02
N PHE A 45 -18.69 -23.71 7.15
CA PHE A 45 -19.04 -22.29 7.16
C PHE A 45 -17.82 -21.42 6.90
N HIS A 46 -16.65 -21.71 7.49
CA HIS A 46 -15.43 -20.94 7.25
C HIS A 46 -14.90 -21.11 5.82
N ASP A 47 -14.91 -22.32 5.24
CA ASP A 47 -14.52 -22.53 3.84
C ASP A 47 -15.56 -21.93 2.87
N PHE A 48 -16.85 -21.91 3.25
CA PHE A 48 -17.90 -21.18 2.54
C PHE A 48 -17.68 -19.67 2.58
N LEU A 49 -17.37 -19.10 3.75
CA LEU A 49 -17.08 -17.68 3.94
C LEU A 49 -15.79 -17.28 3.19
N VAL A 50 -14.70 -18.03 3.35
CA VAL A 50 -13.39 -17.71 2.75
C VAL A 50 -13.37 -17.94 1.23
N GLY A 51 -14.07 -18.96 0.73
CA GLY A 51 -14.09 -19.29 -0.69
C GLY A 51 -15.07 -18.44 -1.51
N ARG A 52 -16.25 -18.08 -0.96
CA ARG A 52 -17.30 -17.36 -1.70
C ARG A 52 -17.43 -15.88 -1.34
N LEU A 53 -17.04 -15.43 -0.14
CA LEU A 53 -17.08 -14.01 0.23
C LEU A 53 -15.85 -13.22 -0.22
N HIS A 54 -14.91 -13.83 -0.94
CA HIS A 54 -13.80 -13.09 -1.53
C HIS A 54 -14.29 -11.97 -2.50
N ASN A 55 -15.50 -12.14 -3.06
CA ASN A 55 -16.18 -11.09 -3.83
C ASN A 55 -16.77 -9.97 -2.96
N LEU A 56 -17.15 -10.22 -1.70
CA LEU A 56 -17.57 -9.17 -0.75
C LEU A 56 -16.38 -8.34 -0.26
N ASP A 57 -15.16 -8.88 -0.25
CA ASP A 57 -13.96 -8.07 0.01
C ASP A 57 -13.63 -7.10 -1.16
N LEU A 58 -14.07 -7.44 -2.38
CA LEU A 58 -13.84 -6.62 -3.59
C LEU A 58 -15.00 -5.65 -3.88
N ARG A 59 -16.25 -6.06 -3.64
CA ARG A 59 -17.47 -5.26 -3.86
C ARG A 59 -18.00 -4.62 -2.57
N GLY A 60 -17.36 -4.95 -1.45
CA GLY A 60 -17.54 -4.35 -0.14
C GLY A 60 -18.69 -4.97 0.66
N TRP A 61 -18.41 -5.28 1.92
CA TRP A 61 -19.40 -5.71 2.92
C TRP A 61 -20.58 -4.72 3.04
N PRO A 62 -21.75 -5.12 3.57
CA PRO A 62 -22.81 -4.17 3.92
C PRO A 62 -22.26 -3.02 4.75
N LEU A 63 -22.70 -1.79 4.49
CA LEU A 63 -22.10 -0.56 5.01
C LEU A 63 -22.14 -0.52 6.55
N HIS A 64 -23.24 -1.01 7.14
CA HIS A 64 -23.40 -1.12 8.59
C HIS A 64 -22.47 -2.19 9.20
N LEU A 65 -21.98 -3.16 8.43
CA LEU A 65 -21.04 -4.17 8.92
C LEU A 65 -19.56 -3.79 8.71
N ARG A 66 -19.26 -2.71 7.98
CA ARG A 66 -17.86 -2.31 7.68
C ARG A 66 -17.11 -1.72 8.88
N SER A 67 -17.80 -1.19 9.89
CA SER A 67 -17.14 -0.65 11.08
C SER A 67 -17.98 -0.82 12.34
N MET A 68 -17.33 -1.05 13.48
CA MET A 68 -17.98 -1.13 14.79
C MET A 68 -18.75 0.16 15.17
N GLU A 69 -18.38 1.30 14.57
CA GLU A 69 -19.03 2.60 14.80
C GLU A 69 -20.26 2.82 13.90
N THR A 70 -20.30 2.16 12.74
CA THR A 70 -21.47 2.16 11.83
C THR A 70 -22.41 1.00 12.12
N ALA A 71 -21.96 -0.05 12.82
CA ALA A 71 -22.79 -1.17 13.27
C ALA A 71 -23.89 -0.76 14.26
N SER A 72 -23.78 0.42 14.88
CA SER A 72 -24.86 0.98 15.71
C SER A 72 -26.00 1.59 14.91
N TRP A 73 -25.85 1.77 13.60
CA TRP A 73 -26.96 2.14 12.71
C TRP A 73 -27.81 0.89 12.51
N ARG A 74 -28.73 0.64 13.43
CA ARG A 74 -29.76 -0.38 13.23
C ARG A 74 -30.55 0.02 12.00
N LEU A 75 -30.55 -0.84 10.99
CA LEU A 75 -31.43 -0.68 9.84
C LEU A 75 -32.85 -0.84 10.35
N GLU A 76 -33.62 0.24 10.45
CA GLU A 76 -35.04 0.13 10.80
C GLU A 76 -35.84 -0.31 9.56
N PRO A 77 -36.94 -1.07 9.74
CA PRO A 77 -37.84 -1.39 8.65
C PRO A 77 -38.34 -0.10 7.96
N GLY A 78 -38.31 -0.07 6.63
CA GLY A 78 -38.76 1.06 5.81
C GLY A 78 -37.69 2.11 5.49
N VAL A 79 -36.48 2.02 6.02
CA VAL A 79 -35.38 2.91 5.63
C VAL A 79 -35.01 2.67 4.15
N PRO A 80 -34.55 3.67 3.38
CA PRO A 80 -34.04 3.43 2.02
C PRO A 80 -32.83 2.48 2.04
N TRP A 81 -32.68 1.64 1.01
CA TRP A 81 -31.50 0.78 0.89
C TRP A 81 -30.29 1.60 0.43
N ALA A 82 -29.17 1.48 1.13
CA ALA A 82 -27.91 2.02 0.63
C ALA A 82 -27.44 1.22 -0.60
N PRO A 83 -26.82 1.84 -1.61
CA PRO A 83 -26.35 1.14 -2.81
C PRO A 83 -25.42 -0.04 -2.50
N GLU A 84 -24.56 0.10 -1.49
CA GLU A 84 -23.63 -0.94 -1.06
C GLU A 84 -24.34 -2.14 -0.38
N ASP A 85 -25.44 -1.85 0.32
CA ASP A 85 -26.27 -2.87 0.96
C ASP A 85 -27.08 -3.64 -0.08
N GLN A 86 -27.57 -2.95 -1.12
CA GLN A 86 -28.21 -3.58 -2.29
C GLN A 86 -27.25 -4.51 -3.03
N GLU A 87 -26.03 -4.06 -3.30
CA GLU A 87 -25.03 -4.90 -3.97
C GLU A 87 -24.68 -6.13 -3.13
N SER A 88 -24.51 -5.96 -1.81
CA SER A 88 -24.26 -7.06 -0.89
C SER A 88 -25.42 -8.06 -0.85
N LEU A 89 -26.67 -7.57 -0.83
CA LEU A 89 -27.88 -8.40 -0.88
C LEU A 89 -27.94 -9.25 -2.15
N LEU A 90 -27.64 -8.65 -3.31
CA LEU A 90 -27.61 -9.34 -4.60
C LEU A 90 -26.52 -10.41 -4.66
N VAL A 91 -25.31 -10.09 -4.17
CA VAL A 91 -24.20 -11.04 -4.13
C VAL A 91 -24.57 -12.22 -3.24
N LEU A 92 -25.11 -12.00 -2.04
CA LEU A 92 -25.52 -13.07 -1.13
C LEU A 92 -26.62 -13.95 -1.73
N SER A 93 -27.63 -13.34 -2.37
CA SER A 93 -28.70 -14.05 -3.07
C SER A 93 -28.17 -14.90 -4.23
N ALA A 94 -27.29 -14.35 -5.06
CA ALA A 94 -26.68 -15.04 -6.20
C ALA A 94 -25.84 -16.26 -5.79
N HIS A 95 -25.31 -16.27 -4.56
CA HIS A 95 -24.56 -17.41 -4.03
C HIS A 95 -25.45 -18.47 -3.34
N GLY A 96 -26.77 -18.31 -3.39
CA GLY A 96 -27.75 -19.26 -2.88
C GLY A 96 -27.92 -19.23 -1.36
N VAL A 97 -27.58 -18.12 -0.70
CA VAL A 97 -27.88 -17.94 0.73
C VAL A 97 -29.39 -17.79 0.88
N LYS A 98 -29.98 -18.51 1.84
CA LYS A 98 -31.40 -18.41 2.16
C LYS A 98 -31.72 -17.01 2.64
N ILE A 99 -32.84 -16.45 2.18
CA ILE A 99 -33.16 -15.05 2.44
C ILE A 99 -33.42 -14.76 3.92
N GLU A 100 -33.92 -15.76 4.65
CA GLU A 100 -34.10 -15.70 6.09
C GLU A 100 -32.75 -15.53 6.82
N ASP A 101 -31.70 -16.19 6.31
CA ASP A 101 -30.35 -16.07 6.84
C ASP A 101 -29.70 -14.74 6.42
N ILE A 102 -30.00 -14.23 5.22
CA ILE A 102 -29.52 -12.91 4.77
C ILE A 102 -30.08 -11.81 5.67
N ALA A 103 -31.41 -11.75 5.84
CA ALA A 103 -32.06 -10.75 6.67
C ALA A 103 -31.57 -10.83 8.13
N ARG A 104 -31.47 -12.04 8.68
CA ARG A 104 -31.08 -12.25 10.08
C ARG A 104 -29.61 -11.96 10.38
N LEU A 105 -28.70 -12.37 9.51
CA LEU A 105 -27.26 -12.35 9.80
C LEU A 105 -26.54 -11.13 9.20
N PHE A 106 -27.03 -10.60 8.07
CA PHE A 106 -26.34 -9.56 7.32
C PHE A 106 -27.05 -8.22 7.36
N PHE A 107 -28.37 -8.16 7.60
CA PHE A 107 -29.15 -6.93 7.61
C PHE A 107 -30.04 -6.84 8.87
N GLU A 108 -29.40 -6.89 10.05
CA GLU A 108 -30.10 -6.88 11.34
C GLU A 108 -31.02 -5.64 11.45
N GLY A 109 -32.33 -5.90 11.53
CA GLY A 109 -33.39 -4.90 11.58
C GLY A 109 -34.22 -4.77 10.31
N ARG A 110 -33.81 -5.39 9.19
CA ARG A 110 -34.65 -5.59 8.01
C ARG A 110 -35.47 -6.86 8.10
N THR A 111 -36.67 -6.82 7.53
CA THR A 111 -37.54 -7.99 7.41
C THR A 111 -37.16 -8.84 6.20
N VAL A 112 -37.59 -10.11 6.23
CA VAL A 112 -37.41 -11.04 5.11
C VAL A 112 -38.13 -10.52 3.85
N ASP A 113 -39.31 -9.95 4.02
CA ASP A 113 -40.13 -9.40 2.93
C ASP A 113 -39.44 -8.21 2.25
N GLU A 114 -38.81 -7.31 3.01
CA GLU A 114 -38.02 -6.20 2.45
C GLU A 114 -36.84 -6.70 1.62
N CYS A 115 -36.10 -7.70 2.12
CA CYS A 115 -35.00 -8.29 1.38
C CYS A 115 -35.49 -8.96 0.08
N GLN A 116 -36.65 -9.64 0.14
CA GLN A 116 -37.24 -10.34 -1.00
C GLN A 116 -37.71 -9.33 -2.06
N ALA A 117 -38.43 -8.30 -1.64
CA ALA A 117 -38.94 -7.25 -2.51
C ALA A 117 -37.79 -6.53 -3.25
N GLU A 118 -36.69 -6.25 -2.55
CA GLU A 118 -35.54 -5.58 -3.18
C GLU A 118 -34.85 -6.50 -4.20
N ILE A 119 -34.68 -7.79 -3.91
CA ILE A 119 -34.14 -8.77 -4.88
C ILE A 119 -35.04 -8.88 -6.11
N GLU A 120 -36.36 -8.92 -5.93
CA GLU A 120 -37.32 -8.99 -7.03
C GLU A 120 -37.31 -7.72 -7.89
N LYS A 121 -37.17 -6.55 -7.28
CA LYS A 121 -37.02 -5.26 -7.96
C LYS A 121 -35.80 -5.24 -8.89
N PHE A 122 -34.66 -5.78 -8.44
CA PHE A 122 -33.48 -5.93 -9.28
C PHE A 122 -33.66 -6.97 -10.39
N LYS A 123 -34.32 -8.10 -10.11
CA LYS A 123 -34.64 -9.12 -11.14
C LYS A 123 -35.59 -8.58 -12.21
N ALA A 124 -36.47 -7.65 -11.86
CA ALA A 124 -37.36 -6.97 -12.79
C ALA A 124 -36.63 -5.96 -13.71
N GLY A 125 -35.32 -5.77 -13.54
CA GLY A 125 -34.51 -4.91 -14.41
C GLY A 125 -34.67 -3.42 -14.14
N VAL A 126 -35.15 -3.03 -12.96
CA VAL A 126 -35.23 -1.63 -12.55
C VAL A 126 -33.80 -1.11 -12.30
N PRO A 127 -33.32 -0.09 -13.04
CA PRO A 127 -31.98 0.46 -12.85
C PRO A 127 -31.82 1.03 -11.44
N MET A 128 -30.64 0.81 -10.85
CA MET A 128 -30.30 1.17 -9.47
C MET A 128 -30.41 2.70 -9.19
N GLU A 129 -30.38 3.54 -10.22
CA GLU A 129 -30.36 5.01 -10.11
C GLU A 129 -31.75 5.67 -10.14
N SER A 130 -32.85 4.93 -10.32
CA SER A 130 -34.18 5.53 -10.57
C SER A 130 -35.04 5.81 -9.32
N ILE A 131 -34.49 5.73 -8.10
CA ILE A 131 -35.29 5.72 -6.85
C ILE A 131 -35.24 7.06 -6.08
N GLU A 132 -34.39 8.01 -6.46
CA GLU A 132 -34.29 9.30 -5.73
C GLU A 132 -35.48 10.25 -5.96
N GLU A 133 -36.41 9.98 -6.88
CA GLU A 133 -37.45 10.96 -7.27
C GLU A 133 -38.87 10.76 -6.66
N ILE A 134 -39.11 9.74 -5.83
CA ILE A 134 -40.47 9.45 -5.33
C ILE A 134 -40.74 10.03 -3.91
N GLY A 135 -39.76 10.72 -3.31
CA GLY A 135 -39.84 11.19 -1.91
C GLY A 135 -40.42 12.59 -1.66
N GLN A 136 -40.91 13.32 -2.66
CA GLN A 136 -41.46 14.67 -2.47
C GLN A 136 -42.81 14.85 -3.17
N ARG A 137 -43.88 14.27 -2.61
CA ARG A 137 -45.26 14.78 -2.80
C ARG A 137 -46.23 14.07 -1.86
N SER A 138 -46.46 14.65 -0.69
CA SER A 138 -47.79 14.69 -0.06
C SER A 138 -47.71 15.40 1.29
N GLU A 139 -48.04 16.68 1.32
CA GLU A 139 -48.72 17.33 2.44
C GLU A 139 -49.28 18.68 1.95
N GLY A 140 -50.58 18.90 2.15
CA GLY A 140 -51.19 20.23 2.04
C GLY A 140 -52.18 20.45 0.90
N ASP A 141 -53.45 20.27 1.24
CA ASP A 141 -54.52 21.25 1.03
C ASP A 141 -55.75 20.90 0.18
N ILE A 142 -56.82 21.32 0.81
CA ILE A 142 -58.24 21.01 0.70
C ILE A 142 -58.91 22.18 -0.05
N GLU A 143 -59.99 21.83 -0.76
CA GLU A 143 -61.12 22.68 -1.17
C GLU A 143 -61.08 23.58 -2.43
N SER A 144 -62.07 23.26 -3.28
CA SER A 144 -63.04 24.17 -3.92
C SER A 144 -62.69 24.91 -5.22
N SER A 145 -63.37 24.45 -6.29
CA SER A 145 -64.12 25.21 -7.33
C SER A 145 -63.78 24.70 -8.73
N LYS A 146 -64.68 24.01 -9.45
CA LYS A 146 -65.87 24.47 -10.20
C LYS A 146 -65.55 24.87 -11.66
N ALA A 147 -66.12 24.07 -12.57
CA ALA A 147 -66.63 24.35 -13.92
C ALA A 147 -65.74 24.22 -15.19
N ALA A 148 -66.36 23.51 -16.16
CA ALA A 148 -66.35 23.66 -17.64
C ALA A 148 -65.21 23.02 -18.49
N LEU A 149 -65.47 21.80 -19.00
CA LEU A 149 -65.75 21.38 -20.41
C LEU A 149 -65.14 22.17 -21.62
N PRO A 150 -65.06 21.57 -22.84
CA PRO A 150 -63.83 21.09 -23.48
C PRO A 150 -63.62 21.66 -24.90
N GLU A 151 -62.45 21.47 -25.56
CA GLU A 151 -62.37 21.38 -27.04
C GLU A 151 -61.19 20.51 -27.51
N THR A 152 -61.43 19.81 -28.63
CA THR A 152 -60.59 18.83 -29.34
C THR A 152 -59.81 19.49 -30.52
N PRO A 153 -59.39 18.79 -31.61
CA PRO A 153 -57.98 18.61 -31.98
C PRO A 153 -57.60 19.27 -33.34
N SER A 154 -56.34 19.20 -33.77
CA SER A 154 -56.02 19.44 -35.19
C SER A 154 -54.73 18.77 -35.67
N THR A 155 -54.75 18.49 -36.98
CA THR A 155 -54.09 17.44 -37.75
C THR A 155 -53.07 18.01 -38.75
N ARG A 156 -52.02 17.26 -39.11
CA ARG A 156 -51.37 17.08 -40.45
C ARG A 156 -49.83 16.96 -40.33
N ALA A 157 -49.21 15.83 -40.71
CA ALA A 157 -48.89 15.32 -42.07
C ALA A 157 -47.91 16.24 -42.83
N VAL A 158 -46.74 15.79 -43.33
CA VAL A 158 -46.47 15.11 -44.63
C VAL A 158 -44.96 14.72 -44.63
N LEU A 159 -44.57 13.43 -44.68
CA LEU A 159 -44.11 12.61 -45.83
C LEU A 159 -42.80 13.00 -46.57
N ALA A 160 -41.92 11.98 -46.65
CA ALA A 160 -41.14 11.49 -47.80
C ALA A 160 -39.64 11.88 -48.02
N VAL A 161 -38.84 10.81 -47.92
CA VAL A 161 -37.43 10.48 -48.30
C VAL A 161 -37.27 10.32 -49.86
N PRO A 162 -36.21 9.73 -50.47
CA PRO A 162 -34.72 9.83 -50.41
C PRO A 162 -33.99 10.01 -51.79
N SER A 163 -32.64 9.94 -51.75
CA SER A 163 -31.70 9.43 -52.79
C SER A 163 -31.15 10.48 -53.79
N SER A 164 -29.92 10.46 -54.32
CA SER A 164 -28.90 9.43 -54.55
C SER A 164 -27.49 10.07 -54.72
N THR A 165 -26.44 9.29 -54.41
CA THR A 165 -25.01 9.48 -54.77
C THR A 165 -24.75 9.16 -56.27
N PRO A 166 -23.51 9.00 -56.86
CA PRO A 166 -22.10 9.18 -56.41
C PRO A 166 -21.14 9.81 -57.49
N SER A 167 -19.81 9.58 -57.33
CA SER A 167 -18.70 9.59 -58.33
C SER A 167 -17.90 10.91 -58.52
N VAL A 168 -16.55 11.01 -58.68
CA VAL A 168 -15.46 10.05 -58.96
C VAL A 168 -14.07 10.64 -58.58
N ALA A 169 -13.10 9.72 -58.46
CA ALA A 169 -11.65 9.80 -58.18
C ALA A 169 -10.80 10.78 -59.04
N THR A 170 -9.60 11.20 -58.58
CA THR A 170 -8.24 10.63 -58.87
C THR A 170 -7.22 11.69 -58.38
N SER A 171 -5.93 11.49 -58.05
CA SER A 171 -4.88 10.58 -58.53
C SER A 171 -3.68 10.58 -57.55
N PHE A 172 -2.83 9.58 -57.75
CA PHE A 172 -1.65 9.19 -56.98
C PHE A 172 -0.36 9.59 -57.73
N THR A 173 0.75 9.69 -57.00
CA THR A 173 2.18 9.48 -57.39
C THR A 173 3.13 10.63 -57.82
N LYS A 174 4.28 10.62 -57.10
CA LYS A 174 5.69 10.96 -57.46
C LYS A 174 6.19 12.41 -57.31
N ARG A 175 7.11 12.60 -56.35
CA ARG A 175 8.55 12.83 -56.63
C ARG A 175 9.43 12.51 -55.41
N LEU A 176 10.63 12.06 -55.73
CA LEU A 176 11.67 11.45 -54.89
C LEU A 176 12.97 12.24 -55.15
N ILE A 177 13.92 12.20 -54.21
CA ILE A 177 15.29 12.76 -54.21
C ILE A 177 15.32 14.21 -53.66
N GLU A 178 15.89 14.47 -52.49
CA GLU A 178 17.35 14.60 -52.32
C GLU A 178 17.82 14.36 -50.87
N VAL A 179 19.00 13.75 -50.79
CA VAL A 179 19.73 13.31 -49.60
C VAL A 179 20.63 14.45 -49.09
N SER A 180 20.88 14.41 -47.78
CA SER A 180 21.94 15.12 -47.02
C SER A 180 21.70 16.59 -46.67
N SER A 181 21.49 16.86 -45.38
CA SER A 181 22.42 17.66 -44.57
C SER A 181 21.95 17.79 -43.11
N SER A 182 22.93 17.68 -42.21
CA SER A 182 23.03 18.28 -40.88
C SER A 182 22.04 17.88 -39.77
N ALA A 183 22.60 17.07 -38.88
CA ALA A 183 22.34 17.04 -37.45
C ALA A 183 22.12 18.45 -36.86
N SER A 184 20.91 18.67 -36.37
CA SER A 184 20.60 19.48 -35.20
C SER A 184 19.22 19.02 -34.74
N ARG A 185 19.18 17.97 -33.91
CA ARG A 185 17.94 17.52 -33.26
C ARG A 185 17.46 18.65 -32.35
N ALA A 186 16.58 19.49 -32.89
CA ALA A 186 15.76 20.41 -32.15
C ALA A 186 15.03 19.60 -31.07
N ARG A 187 15.52 19.69 -29.83
CA ARG A 187 14.72 19.33 -28.66
C ARG A 187 13.52 20.27 -28.69
N SER A 188 12.38 19.73 -29.09
CA SER A 188 11.08 20.37 -28.92
C SER A 188 10.93 20.72 -27.43
N ASN A 189 11.21 21.98 -27.08
CA ASN A 189 11.06 22.53 -25.74
C ASN A 189 9.57 22.83 -25.42
N LYS A 190 8.63 22.09 -26.00
CA LYS A 190 7.25 22.15 -25.51
C LYS A 190 7.21 21.34 -24.22
N PRO A 191 6.95 21.96 -23.05
CA PRO A 191 6.76 21.23 -21.81
C PRO A 191 5.60 20.28 -22.05
N TYR A 192 5.93 19.01 -22.07
CA TYR A 192 4.97 17.96 -22.28
C TYR A 192 4.07 17.93 -21.06
N THR A 193 2.84 18.39 -21.21
CA THR A 193 1.83 18.29 -20.17
C THR A 193 1.52 16.82 -20.01
N ASP A 194 2.22 16.15 -19.08
CA ASP A 194 1.91 14.79 -18.69
C ASP A 194 0.46 14.80 -18.23
N SER A 195 -0.41 14.36 -19.13
CA SER A 195 -1.84 14.34 -18.93
C SER A 195 -2.08 13.46 -17.73
N ARG A 196 -2.36 14.08 -16.57
CA ARG A 196 -2.73 13.38 -15.33
C ARG A 196 -4.04 12.59 -15.46
N LYS A 197 -4.63 12.53 -16.65
CA LYS A 197 -5.79 11.74 -16.98
C LYS A 197 -5.54 10.28 -16.61
N ASP A 198 -6.54 9.63 -16.05
CA ASP A 198 -6.46 8.21 -15.73
C ASP A 198 -6.13 7.37 -16.98
N TRP A 199 -5.54 6.19 -16.77
CA TRP A 199 -5.24 5.25 -17.85
C TRP A 199 -6.53 4.55 -18.26
N ASP A 200 -7.05 4.87 -19.45
CA ASP A 200 -8.19 4.15 -19.98
C ASP A 200 -7.81 2.71 -20.35
N GLN A 201 -8.80 1.88 -20.68
CA GLN A 201 -8.54 0.46 -20.97
C GLN A 201 -7.77 0.29 -22.30
N ALA A 202 -8.01 1.16 -23.29
CA ALA A 202 -7.34 1.11 -24.58
C ALA A 202 -5.84 1.42 -24.48
N ASP A 203 -5.46 2.44 -23.71
CA ASP A 203 -4.07 2.77 -23.39
C ASP A 203 -3.38 1.58 -22.71
N ARG A 204 -4.06 0.93 -21.76
CA ARG A 204 -3.55 -0.23 -21.02
C ARG A 204 -3.28 -1.41 -21.94
N ASP A 205 -4.23 -1.75 -22.79
CA ASP A 205 -4.09 -2.85 -23.75
C ASP A 205 -3.03 -2.55 -24.81
N THR A 206 -2.88 -1.28 -25.21
CA THR A 206 -1.82 -0.84 -26.13
C THR A 206 -0.43 -0.98 -25.52
N VAL A 207 -0.24 -0.53 -24.27
CA VAL A 207 1.03 -0.72 -23.53
C VAL A 207 1.33 -2.21 -23.39
N TRP A 208 0.33 -3.03 -23.05
CA TRP A 208 0.51 -4.46 -22.89
C TRP A 208 0.90 -5.16 -24.20
N ALA A 209 0.20 -4.88 -25.30
CA ALA A 209 0.53 -5.41 -26.61
C ALA A 209 1.97 -5.02 -27.03
N ALA A 210 2.39 -3.80 -26.72
CA ALA A 210 3.74 -3.35 -27.02
C ALA A 210 4.81 -4.03 -26.13
N VAL A 211 4.51 -4.29 -24.85
CA VAL A 211 5.36 -5.08 -23.95
C VAL A 211 5.57 -6.50 -24.50
N GLN A 212 4.51 -7.12 -25.01
CA GLN A 212 4.59 -8.47 -25.62
C GLN A 212 5.46 -8.47 -26.89
N ARG A 213 5.52 -7.35 -27.62
CA ARG A 213 6.42 -7.15 -28.77
C ARG A 213 7.85 -6.80 -28.39
N GLY A 214 8.17 -6.70 -27.10
CA GLY A 214 9.51 -6.34 -26.63
C GLY A 214 9.89 -4.87 -26.80
N LEU A 215 8.91 -3.98 -27.04
CA LEU A 215 9.18 -2.56 -27.23
C LEU A 215 9.60 -1.87 -25.93
N THR A 216 10.55 -0.94 -26.04
CA THR A 216 11.02 -0.11 -24.93
C THR A 216 10.02 1.00 -24.60
N PRO A 217 10.00 1.54 -23.36
CA PRO A 217 9.09 2.64 -22.99
C PRO A 217 9.15 3.84 -23.95
N ARG A 218 10.36 4.14 -24.45
CA ARG A 218 10.60 5.23 -25.40
C ARG A 218 10.00 4.97 -26.78
N GLU A 219 10.08 3.74 -27.29
CA GLU A 219 9.44 3.35 -28.54
C GLU A 219 7.92 3.37 -28.41
N ILE A 220 7.39 2.92 -27.26
CA ILE A 220 5.96 2.97 -26.97
C ILE A 220 5.46 4.41 -26.96
N GLN A 221 6.21 5.31 -26.32
CA GLN A 221 5.91 6.73 -26.32
C GLN A 221 5.89 7.31 -27.73
N ALA A 222 6.92 7.02 -28.52
CA ALA A 222 7.06 7.58 -29.86
C ALA A 222 5.99 7.07 -30.84
N GLN A 223 5.61 5.79 -30.75
CA GLN A 223 4.74 5.14 -31.74
C GLN A 223 3.26 5.13 -31.34
N TYR A 224 2.94 4.96 -30.06
CA TYR A 224 1.58 4.68 -29.62
C TYR A 224 1.00 5.76 -28.71
N LEU A 225 1.79 6.23 -27.73
CA LEU A 225 1.31 7.13 -26.69
C LEU A 225 2.15 8.41 -26.62
N PRO A 226 2.15 9.24 -27.69
CA PRO A 226 2.95 10.45 -27.76
C PRO A 226 2.40 11.58 -26.89
N PHE A 227 1.43 11.33 -26.01
CA PHE A 227 0.95 12.25 -24.97
C PHE A 227 1.20 11.77 -23.51
N ARG A 228 1.86 10.62 -23.31
CA ARG A 228 2.30 10.12 -21.99
C ARG A 228 3.81 10.23 -21.81
N SER A 229 4.28 10.60 -20.62
CA SER A 229 5.72 10.61 -20.34
C SER A 229 6.33 9.20 -20.39
N GLU A 230 7.60 9.08 -20.76
CA GLU A 230 8.33 7.80 -20.79
C GLU A 230 8.28 7.09 -19.41
N SER A 231 8.40 7.85 -18.32
CA SER A 231 8.34 7.34 -16.95
C SER A 231 6.94 6.85 -16.56
N ALA A 232 5.88 7.53 -17.01
CA ALA A 232 4.50 7.06 -16.82
C ALA A 232 4.25 5.74 -17.57
N ILE A 233 4.72 5.62 -18.81
CA ILE A 233 4.65 4.39 -19.59
C ILE A 233 5.43 3.27 -18.90
N GLN A 234 6.67 3.51 -18.46
CA GLN A 234 7.48 2.51 -17.74
C GLN A 234 6.80 2.02 -16.46
N THR A 235 6.20 2.94 -15.69
CA THR A 235 5.43 2.60 -14.49
C THR A 235 4.22 1.74 -14.85
N ARG A 236 3.52 2.06 -15.94
CA ARG A 236 2.37 1.28 -16.42
C ARG A 236 2.78 -0.10 -16.90
N MET A 237 3.85 -0.21 -17.70
CA MET A 237 4.39 -1.51 -18.14
C MET A 237 4.67 -2.44 -16.94
N SER A 238 5.24 -1.88 -15.87
CA SER A 238 5.52 -2.64 -14.64
C SER A 238 4.24 -3.13 -13.95
N LYS A 239 3.20 -2.28 -13.90
CA LYS A 239 1.88 -2.63 -13.36
C LYS A 239 1.18 -3.69 -14.22
N GLU A 240 1.20 -3.56 -15.55
CA GLU A 240 0.58 -4.54 -16.46
C GLU A 240 1.25 -5.90 -16.36
N ARG A 241 2.59 -5.95 -16.29
CA ARG A 241 3.31 -7.21 -16.05
C ARG A 241 2.85 -7.88 -14.76
N ALA A 242 2.78 -7.13 -13.67
CA ALA A 242 2.30 -7.65 -12.39
C ALA A 242 0.84 -8.14 -12.45
N LEU A 243 -0.07 -7.35 -13.06
CA LEU A 243 -1.48 -7.70 -13.21
C LEU A 243 -1.70 -8.96 -14.04
N ARG A 244 -0.87 -9.18 -15.06
CA ARG A 244 -0.94 -10.34 -15.96
C ARG A 244 -0.10 -11.52 -15.50
N GLY A 245 0.43 -11.48 -14.27
CA GLY A 245 1.22 -12.57 -13.70
C GLY A 245 2.61 -12.74 -14.30
N MET A 246 3.06 -11.83 -15.17
CA MET A 246 4.46 -11.74 -15.55
C MET A 246 5.23 -11.19 -14.35
N GLN A 247 5.80 -12.09 -13.56
CA GLN A 247 6.70 -11.69 -12.48
C GLN A 247 7.81 -10.86 -13.09
N ALA A 248 7.85 -9.56 -12.75
CA ALA A 248 8.96 -8.72 -13.12
C ALA A 248 10.22 -9.42 -12.64
N ALA A 249 11.21 -9.59 -13.54
CA ALA A 249 12.49 -10.17 -13.19
C ALA A 249 12.95 -9.53 -11.88
N PRO A 250 13.07 -10.32 -10.79
CA PRO A 250 13.04 -9.78 -9.44
C PRO A 250 14.14 -8.73 -9.30
N THR A 251 13.84 -7.44 -9.17
CA THR A 251 14.91 -6.41 -9.21
C THR A 251 15.79 -6.43 -7.97
N LYS A 252 15.28 -6.96 -6.85
CA LYS A 252 16.01 -7.06 -5.59
C LYS A 252 16.96 -8.25 -5.60
N TRP A 253 18.23 -7.99 -5.36
CA TRP A 253 19.24 -9.01 -5.08
C TRP A 253 19.09 -9.51 -3.65
N SER A 254 19.02 -10.82 -3.45
CA SER A 254 19.04 -11.36 -2.09
C SER A 254 20.45 -11.25 -1.50
N ASN A 255 20.56 -11.25 -0.17
CA ASN A 255 21.86 -11.30 0.49
C ASN A 255 22.61 -12.59 0.14
N LYS A 256 21.89 -13.71 -0.04
CA LYS A 256 22.46 -14.99 -0.47
C LYS A 256 23.07 -14.87 -1.88
N ASP A 257 22.32 -14.33 -2.84
CA ASP A 257 22.82 -14.12 -4.21
C ASP A 257 24.03 -13.17 -4.21
N THR A 258 23.97 -12.09 -3.41
CA THR A 258 25.05 -11.12 -3.29
C THR A 258 26.33 -11.77 -2.76
N ASN A 259 26.23 -12.57 -1.70
CA ASN A 259 27.36 -13.29 -1.12
C ASN A 259 27.91 -14.35 -2.07
N LEU A 260 27.03 -15.04 -2.81
CA LEU A 260 27.44 -16.05 -3.78
C LEU A 260 28.24 -15.43 -4.94
N VAL A 261 27.76 -14.30 -5.49
CA VAL A 261 28.49 -13.56 -6.54
C VAL A 261 29.86 -13.12 -6.04
N LEU A 262 29.95 -12.52 -4.85
CA LEU A 262 31.24 -12.10 -4.28
C LEU A 262 32.20 -13.29 -4.09
N LYS A 263 31.69 -14.41 -3.57
CA LYS A 263 32.47 -15.62 -3.34
C LYS A 263 33.00 -16.21 -4.65
N LEU A 264 32.11 -16.52 -5.59
CA LEU A 264 32.50 -17.19 -6.84
C LEU A 264 33.41 -16.30 -7.69
N THR A 265 33.18 -14.99 -7.75
CA THR A 265 34.09 -14.08 -8.45
C THR A 265 35.44 -13.95 -7.74
N SER A 266 35.51 -14.09 -6.41
CA SER A 266 36.80 -14.14 -5.69
C SER A 266 37.58 -15.45 -5.90
N GLU A 267 36.86 -16.53 -6.23
CA GLU A 267 37.44 -17.83 -6.60
C GLU A 267 37.86 -17.89 -8.08
N GLY A 268 37.64 -16.82 -8.85
CA GLY A 268 38.04 -16.71 -10.26
C GLY A 268 37.02 -17.26 -11.26
N HIS A 269 35.78 -17.53 -10.86
CA HIS A 269 34.73 -17.96 -11.78
C HIS A 269 34.24 -16.80 -12.66
N ASP A 270 34.01 -17.10 -13.94
CA ASP A 270 33.41 -16.17 -14.90
C ASP A 270 31.92 -15.94 -14.65
N PHE A 271 31.38 -14.81 -15.09
CA PHE A 271 29.97 -14.46 -14.87
C PHE A 271 28.99 -15.41 -15.59
N GLU A 272 29.43 -16.07 -16.66
CA GLU A 272 28.66 -17.10 -17.35
C GLU A 272 28.51 -18.37 -16.51
N ASP A 273 29.55 -18.77 -15.76
CA ASP A 273 29.50 -19.90 -14.84
C ASP A 273 28.68 -19.63 -13.58
N ILE A 274 28.64 -18.36 -13.15
CA ILE A 274 27.91 -17.92 -11.96
C ILE A 274 26.40 -17.87 -12.25
N ALA A 275 26.00 -17.47 -13.47
CA ALA A 275 24.60 -17.30 -13.85
C ALA A 275 23.68 -18.50 -13.54
N PRO A 276 24.00 -19.74 -13.95
CA PRO A 276 23.15 -20.90 -13.69
C PRO A 276 23.11 -21.31 -12.21
N ARG A 277 24.06 -20.85 -11.38
CA ARG A 277 24.12 -21.17 -9.95
C ARG A 277 23.24 -20.26 -9.08
N LEU A 278 22.73 -19.17 -9.64
CA LEU A 278 21.86 -18.24 -8.92
C LEU A 278 20.42 -18.75 -8.93
N SER A 279 19.73 -18.58 -7.80
CA SER A 279 18.33 -19.01 -7.61
C SER A 279 17.32 -18.32 -8.53
N ARG A 280 17.76 -17.32 -9.28
CA ARG A 280 16.97 -16.46 -10.16
C ARG A 280 17.72 -16.39 -11.48
N GLU A 281 17.02 -16.60 -12.58
CA GLU A 281 17.56 -16.44 -13.94
C GLU A 281 18.09 -15.01 -14.13
N ARG A 282 19.38 -14.81 -13.83
CA ARG A 282 20.10 -13.55 -14.01
C ARG A 282 20.98 -13.70 -15.22
N THR A 283 20.97 -12.69 -16.08
CA THR A 283 21.92 -12.67 -17.19
C THR A 283 23.33 -12.38 -16.65
N PRO A 284 24.40 -12.91 -17.28
CA PRO A 284 25.78 -12.61 -16.90
C PRO A 284 26.06 -11.10 -16.77
N GLN A 285 25.51 -10.30 -17.68
CA GLN A 285 25.61 -8.84 -17.64
C GLN A 285 25.00 -8.21 -16.37
N GLN A 286 23.87 -8.73 -15.88
CA GLN A 286 23.26 -8.24 -14.63
C GLN A 286 24.14 -8.57 -13.42
N ILE A 287 24.77 -9.75 -13.42
CA ILE A 287 25.67 -10.21 -12.37
C ILE A 287 26.93 -9.35 -12.34
N GLU A 288 27.53 -9.11 -13.50
CA GLU A 288 28.69 -8.23 -13.63
C GLU A 288 28.38 -6.80 -13.16
N ALA A 289 27.28 -6.22 -13.63
CA ALA A 289 26.87 -4.88 -13.22
C ALA A 289 26.65 -4.79 -11.69
N ARG A 290 26.06 -5.83 -11.09
CA ARG A 290 25.91 -5.92 -9.63
C ARG A 290 27.26 -6.00 -8.93
N TYR A 291 28.17 -6.84 -9.40
CA TYR A 291 29.51 -6.99 -8.83
C TYR A 291 30.31 -5.68 -8.88
N ARG A 292 30.28 -4.96 -10.00
CA ARG A 292 30.89 -3.63 -10.14
C ARG A 292 30.33 -2.64 -9.11
N ASN A 293 29.01 -2.63 -8.89
CA ASN A 293 28.37 -1.79 -7.89
C ASN A 293 28.78 -2.15 -6.44
N LEU A 294 28.89 -3.45 -6.12
CA LEU A 294 29.37 -3.92 -4.82
C LEU A 294 30.81 -3.48 -4.57
N LYS A 295 31.70 -3.58 -5.58
CA LYS A 295 33.08 -3.07 -5.50
C LYS A 295 33.13 -1.57 -5.22
N LYS A 296 32.29 -0.77 -5.91
CA LYS A 296 32.19 0.67 -5.67
C LYS A 296 31.72 0.99 -4.24
N GLN A 297 30.73 0.27 -3.73
CA GLN A 297 30.24 0.44 -2.36
C GLN A 297 31.32 0.08 -1.33
N ALA A 298 32.03 -1.04 -1.52
CA ALA A 298 33.13 -1.43 -0.64
C ALA A 298 34.26 -0.39 -0.63
N LYS A 299 34.60 0.19 -1.79
CA LYS A 299 35.59 1.28 -1.89
C LYS A 299 35.13 2.53 -1.14
N ALA A 300 33.87 2.94 -1.31
CA ALA A 300 33.30 4.09 -0.61
C ALA A 300 33.27 3.89 0.92
N SER A 301 32.93 2.69 1.39
CA SER A 301 32.95 2.37 2.82
C SER A 301 34.36 2.41 3.41
N ARG A 302 35.40 1.99 2.67
CA ARG A 302 36.80 2.11 3.13
C ARG A 302 37.26 3.56 3.27
N MET A 303 36.98 4.39 2.26
CA MET A 303 37.31 5.82 2.30
C MET A 303 36.62 6.56 3.45
N SER A 304 35.37 6.20 3.77
CA SER A 304 34.66 6.80 4.91
C SER A 304 35.23 6.40 6.27
N VAL A 305 35.92 5.26 6.38
CA VAL A 305 36.59 4.83 7.61
C VAL A 305 37.94 5.52 7.76
N GLU A 306 38.68 5.69 6.67
CA GLU A 306 39.98 6.38 6.68
C GLU A 306 39.84 7.88 6.95
N ALA A 307 38.80 8.55 6.42
CA ALA A 307 38.54 9.96 6.70
C ALA A 307 38.24 10.25 8.18
N ASN A 308 37.65 9.29 8.91
CA ASN A 308 37.37 9.45 10.34
C ASN A 308 38.58 9.14 11.24
N LEU A 309 39.67 8.61 10.67
CA LEU A 309 40.87 8.25 11.44
C LEU A 309 41.91 9.39 11.49
N ILE A 310 41.71 10.48 10.73
CA ILE A 310 42.68 11.58 10.61
C ILE A 310 42.30 12.80 11.48
N GLU A 311 41.10 12.88 12.04
CA GLU A 311 40.63 14.07 12.80
C GLU A 311 40.61 13.91 14.34
N ASN A 312 41.35 12.96 14.94
CA ASN A 312 41.39 12.82 16.40
C ASN A 312 42.81 12.64 16.97
N ASP A 313 43.81 13.28 16.38
CA ASP A 313 45.13 13.43 17.00
C ASP A 313 45.43 14.92 17.18
N ASP A 314 44.61 15.58 18.01
CA ASP A 314 44.95 16.85 18.66
C ASP A 314 46.04 16.59 19.71
N GLY A 315 47.22 16.24 19.23
CA GLY A 315 48.45 16.34 20.01
C GLY A 315 48.77 17.82 20.19
N ASP A 316 48.64 18.29 21.43
CA ASP A 316 49.29 19.50 21.94
C ASP A 316 50.77 19.46 21.52
N VAL A 317 51.11 20.16 20.43
CA VAL A 317 52.49 20.42 20.03
C VAL A 317 52.77 21.88 20.33
N GLU A 318 53.48 22.05 21.44
CA GLU A 318 54.18 23.23 21.91
C GLU A 318 54.92 23.92 20.74
N MET A 319 54.49 25.15 20.43
CA MET A 319 55.10 26.01 19.42
C MET A 319 56.45 26.52 19.95
N GLY A 320 57.52 25.78 19.65
CA GLY A 320 58.90 26.25 19.74
C GLY A 320 59.28 27.02 18.47
N GLU A 321 59.60 28.30 18.64
CA GLU A 321 60.20 29.16 17.62
C GLU A 321 61.53 28.55 17.13
N GLY A 322 61.67 28.41 15.81
CA GLY A 322 62.88 27.87 15.18
C GLY A 322 62.92 28.22 13.72
N GLU A 323 63.61 29.33 13.43
CA GLU A 323 64.04 29.77 12.11
C GLU A 323 64.84 28.66 11.40
N GLY A 324 64.68 28.52 10.09
CA GLY A 324 65.46 27.56 9.32
C GLY A 324 64.98 27.39 7.89
N GLU A 325 65.53 28.21 7.01
CA GLU A 325 65.54 28.04 5.56
C GLU A 325 65.97 26.63 5.16
N GLU A 326 65.36 26.05 4.11
CA GLU A 326 66.09 25.62 2.91
C GLU A 326 65.17 24.96 1.89
N SER A 327 65.44 25.30 0.63
CA SER A 327 64.72 24.91 -0.56
C SER A 327 65.23 23.56 -1.06
N MET A 328 64.35 22.63 -1.42
CA MET A 328 64.72 21.57 -2.37
C MET A 328 63.62 21.35 -3.40
N GLN A 329 63.98 21.80 -4.60
CA GLN A 329 63.35 21.62 -5.88
C GLN A 329 63.85 20.29 -6.44
N VAL A 330 62.94 19.37 -6.82
CA VAL A 330 63.31 18.18 -7.60
C VAL A 330 62.29 17.98 -8.70
N ASP A 331 62.65 18.46 -9.89
CA ASP A 331 62.12 17.96 -11.16
C ASP A 331 62.84 16.64 -11.49
N ALA A 332 62.10 15.63 -11.96
CA ALA A 332 62.59 14.71 -12.99
C ALA A 332 61.45 13.86 -13.56
N ALA A 333 61.24 14.03 -14.86
CA ALA A 333 60.46 13.16 -15.72
C ALA A 333 61.26 11.91 -16.15
N GLY A 334 60.54 10.95 -16.75
CA GLY A 334 61.08 9.82 -17.51
C GLY A 334 60.92 8.49 -16.80
N ASP A 335 60.79 7.35 -17.46
CA ASP A 335 60.78 7.01 -18.88
C ASP A 335 60.50 5.50 -18.96
N ASP A 336 59.98 5.08 -20.11
CA ASP A 336 60.04 3.78 -20.79
C ASP A 336 60.08 2.43 -20.03
N GLY A 337 59.14 1.55 -20.41
CA GLY A 337 59.51 0.43 -21.29
C GLY A 337 59.96 -0.93 -20.71
N SER A 338 59.38 -1.98 -21.31
CA SER A 338 59.78 -3.40 -21.40
C SER A 338 59.32 -4.38 -20.29
N GLU A 339 58.53 -5.43 -20.55
CA GLU A 339 58.62 -6.62 -21.44
C GLU A 339 59.41 -7.82 -20.87
N TYR A 340 58.70 -8.96 -20.70
CA TYR A 340 59.13 -10.35 -20.48
C TYR A 340 60.01 -10.64 -19.23
N THR A 341 59.96 -11.76 -18.51
CA THR A 341 59.67 -13.16 -18.86
C THR A 341 59.45 -13.97 -17.57
N GLU A 342 58.95 -15.19 -17.76
CA GLU A 342 58.67 -16.28 -16.82
C GLU A 342 59.79 -16.65 -15.83
N ASP A 343 59.45 -17.07 -14.60
CA ASP A 343 59.70 -18.45 -14.14
C ASP A 343 59.12 -18.72 -12.73
N SER A 344 58.43 -19.85 -12.60
CA SER A 344 58.08 -20.53 -11.34
C SER A 344 59.20 -21.51 -10.96
N PRO A 345 59.14 -22.27 -9.83
CA PRO A 345 58.59 -22.01 -8.50
C PRO A 345 59.61 -22.37 -7.39
N GLN A 346 59.47 -21.85 -6.16
CA GLN A 346 60.01 -22.58 -4.99
C GLN A 346 59.27 -22.23 -3.69
N ALA A 347 58.71 -23.29 -3.09
CA ALA A 347 58.10 -23.27 -1.78
C ALA A 347 59.18 -23.43 -0.70
N VAL A 348 59.36 -22.44 0.18
CA VAL A 348 60.00 -22.63 1.50
C VAL A 348 59.40 -21.66 2.53
N GLN A 349 58.68 -22.25 3.48
CA GLN A 349 58.56 -21.92 4.91
C GLN A 349 58.39 -20.45 5.35
N THR A 350 57.20 -20.14 5.85
CA THR A 350 56.95 -18.99 6.74
C THR A 350 57.24 -19.36 8.21
N PRO A 351 58.02 -18.56 8.97
CA PRO A 351 58.19 -18.71 10.42
C PRO A 351 57.03 -18.08 11.22
N PRO A 352 56.87 -18.43 12.51
CA PRO A 352 55.68 -18.11 13.28
C PRO A 352 55.69 -16.64 13.73
N LYS A 353 54.65 -15.88 13.37
CA LYS A 353 54.46 -14.51 13.90
C LYS A 353 53.73 -14.55 15.25
N LEU A 354 54.43 -13.95 16.21
CA LEU A 354 54.06 -13.64 17.58
C LEU A 354 52.61 -13.16 17.74
N ARG A 355 51.94 -13.72 18.75
CA ARG A 355 50.71 -13.22 19.35
C ARG A 355 50.95 -11.81 19.93
N THR A 356 50.57 -10.78 19.20
CA THR A 356 50.30 -9.46 19.79
C THR A 356 48.89 -9.47 20.36
N ALA A 357 48.78 -9.33 21.68
CA ALA A 357 47.54 -9.19 22.41
C ALA A 357 46.77 -7.97 21.88
N ARG A 358 45.69 -8.22 21.14
CA ARG A 358 44.73 -7.20 20.73
C ARG A 358 43.93 -6.80 21.97
N LYS A 359 44.22 -5.60 22.48
CA LYS A 359 43.36 -4.87 23.42
C LYS A 359 42.01 -4.67 22.73
N THR A 360 41.01 -5.42 23.15
CA THR A 360 39.61 -5.22 22.74
C THR A 360 39.16 -3.90 23.36
N VAL A 361 39.13 -2.83 22.56
CA VAL A 361 38.38 -1.62 22.92
C VAL A 361 36.92 -1.96 22.67
N THR A 362 36.23 -2.27 23.76
CA THR A 362 34.79 -2.50 23.80
C THR A 362 34.09 -1.21 23.43
N SER A 363 33.63 -1.12 22.17
CA SER A 363 32.72 -0.08 21.74
C SER A 363 31.41 -0.23 22.52
N THR A 364 31.09 0.79 23.30
CA THR A 364 29.86 0.97 24.07
C THR A 364 28.68 1.19 23.12
N SER A 365 28.20 0.10 22.52
CA SER A 365 26.82 0.01 22.06
C SER A 365 26.01 -0.61 23.18
N ASP A 366 25.12 0.18 23.78
CA ASP A 366 24.14 -0.21 24.79
C ASP A 366 23.33 -1.45 24.33
N SER A 367 23.89 -2.63 24.57
CA SER A 367 23.12 -3.84 24.77
C SER A 367 22.48 -3.71 26.14
N LEU A 368 21.15 -3.63 26.15
CA LEU A 368 20.32 -3.86 27.33
C LEU A 368 20.66 -5.24 27.91
N SER A 369 21.66 -5.26 28.78
CA SER A 369 22.01 -6.39 29.63
C SER A 369 20.79 -6.70 30.47
N LYS A 370 20.40 -7.97 30.37
CA LYS A 370 19.31 -8.61 31.10
C LYS A 370 19.77 -8.88 32.53
N ASP A 371 20.23 -7.83 33.21
CA ASP A 371 20.43 -7.85 34.65
C ASP A 371 19.10 -7.45 35.29
N SER A 372 18.55 -8.38 36.07
CA SER A 372 17.41 -8.17 36.96
C SER A 372 17.80 -7.29 38.14
N LEU A 373 18.39 -6.13 37.86
CA LEU A 373 18.36 -4.98 38.75
C LEU A 373 16.88 -4.70 38.99
N LYS A 374 16.47 -4.73 40.25
CA LYS A 374 15.17 -4.24 40.72
C LYS A 374 15.03 -2.82 40.19
N LYS A 375 14.47 -2.66 39.00
CA LYS A 375 14.22 -1.37 38.36
C LYS A 375 13.22 -0.69 39.26
N THR A 376 13.72 0.23 40.09
CA THR A 376 12.88 1.18 40.81
C THR A 376 11.89 1.72 39.78
N PRO A 377 10.58 1.63 40.02
CA PRO A 377 9.59 2.05 39.03
C PRO A 377 9.88 3.50 38.64
N LEU A 378 10.28 3.70 37.39
CA LEU A 378 10.58 5.02 36.85
C LEU A 378 9.32 5.86 36.94
N SER A 379 9.38 6.96 37.70
CA SER A 379 8.25 7.89 37.74
C SER A 379 8.02 8.48 36.36
N ILE A 380 6.76 8.79 36.02
CA ILE A 380 6.43 9.42 34.74
C ILE A 380 7.13 10.76 34.55
N ALA A 381 7.39 11.50 35.64
CA ALA A 381 8.15 12.74 35.63
C ALA A 381 9.61 12.52 35.19
N THR A 382 10.24 11.42 35.63
CA THR A 382 11.59 11.04 35.21
C THR A 382 11.61 10.68 33.72
N ILE A 383 10.62 9.92 33.25
CA ILE A 383 10.49 9.53 31.83
C ILE A 383 10.36 10.78 30.94
N ARG A 384 9.47 11.71 31.30
CA ARG A 384 9.27 12.99 30.59
C ARG A 384 10.55 13.84 30.57
N THR A 385 11.27 13.90 31.69
CA THR A 385 12.54 14.63 31.78
C THR A 385 13.61 14.01 30.88
N ARG A 386 13.72 12.68 30.90
CA ARG A 386 14.65 11.94 30.04
C ARG A 386 14.34 12.13 28.55
N LEU A 387 13.07 12.15 28.18
CA LEU A 387 12.64 12.40 26.80
C LEU A 387 13.15 13.77 26.31
N LEU A 388 12.89 14.84 27.06
CA LEU A 388 13.38 16.18 26.71
C LEU A 388 14.90 16.27 26.75
N GLY A 389 15.55 15.55 27.67
CA GLY A 389 17.00 15.45 27.77
C GLY A 389 17.65 14.79 26.56
N SER A 390 16.97 13.84 25.91
CA SER A 390 17.48 13.12 24.74
C SER A 390 17.56 13.95 23.45
N ILE A 391 16.93 15.12 23.43
CA ILE A 391 16.97 16.03 22.27
C ILE A 391 18.26 16.84 22.37
N ASP A 392 19.05 16.82 21.29
CA ASP A 392 20.32 17.55 21.21
C ASP A 392 20.10 19.07 21.42
N ALA A 393 21.01 19.68 22.18
CA ALA A 393 21.02 21.10 22.49
C ALA A 393 21.05 21.98 21.22
N LYS A 394 21.57 21.45 20.10
CA LYS A 394 21.54 22.12 18.79
C LYS A 394 20.13 22.44 18.30
N TYR A 395 19.14 21.61 18.65
CA TYR A 395 17.76 21.76 18.17
C TYR A 395 16.80 22.32 19.23
N LEU A 396 17.18 22.23 20.50
CA LEU A 396 16.33 22.65 21.60
C LEU A 396 17.21 23.13 22.76
N SER A 397 17.22 24.44 23.01
CA SER A 397 18.00 25.03 24.10
C SER A 397 17.47 24.57 25.46
N SER A 398 18.25 24.78 26.52
CA SER A 398 17.79 24.45 27.88
C SER A 398 16.53 25.21 28.26
N ASP A 399 16.37 26.44 27.79
CA ASP A 399 15.19 27.26 28.10
C ASP A 399 13.99 26.85 27.25
N ASP A 400 14.18 26.55 25.96
CA ASP A 400 13.11 25.98 25.12
C ASP A 400 12.61 24.63 25.68
N LYS A 401 13.51 23.82 26.26
CA LYS A 401 13.12 22.57 26.95
C LYS A 401 12.22 22.85 28.15
N LYS A 402 12.48 23.91 28.92
CA LYS A 402 11.63 24.30 30.06
C LYS A 402 10.29 24.84 29.58
N GLU A 403 10.28 25.67 28.55
CA GLU A 403 9.07 26.23 27.95
C GLU A 403 8.19 25.14 27.35
N LEU A 404 8.76 24.25 26.54
CA LEU A 404 8.05 23.10 25.98
C LEU A 404 7.49 22.19 27.07
N ARG A 405 8.25 21.95 28.14
CA ARG A 405 7.77 21.18 29.30
C ARG A 405 6.57 21.85 29.96
N LYS A 406 6.62 23.18 30.15
CA LYS A 406 5.53 23.96 30.75
C LYS A 406 4.30 23.94 29.84
N ALA A 407 4.48 24.07 28.53
CA ALA A 407 3.42 24.01 27.54
C ALA A 407 2.74 22.63 27.54
N LEU A 408 3.50 21.53 27.48
CA LEU A 408 2.99 20.16 27.54
C LEU A 408 2.32 19.81 28.87
N ASN A 409 2.79 20.36 29.99
CA ASN A 409 2.11 20.21 31.27
C ASN A 409 0.74 20.91 31.31
N LYS A 410 0.55 21.96 30.50
CA LYS A 410 -0.71 22.71 30.42
C LYS A 410 -1.69 22.08 29.42
N THR A 411 -1.23 21.74 28.22
CA THR A 411 -2.07 21.21 27.13
C THR A 411 -2.29 19.70 27.22
N GLY A 412 -1.33 18.98 27.80
CA GLY A 412 -1.32 17.53 27.88
C GLY A 412 -0.11 16.93 27.17
N TRP A 413 0.43 15.87 27.77
CA TRP A 413 1.47 15.06 27.16
C TRP A 413 0.87 14.07 26.14
N PRO A 414 1.64 13.61 25.14
CA PRO A 414 1.21 12.50 24.29
C PRO A 414 0.76 11.30 25.14
N THR A 415 -0.20 10.52 24.65
CA THR A 415 -0.88 9.45 25.41
C THR A 415 0.12 8.48 26.04
N ARG A 416 1.23 8.18 25.35
CA ARG A 416 2.31 7.29 25.84
C ARG A 416 3.12 7.83 27.02
N PHE A 417 2.97 9.11 27.33
CA PHE A 417 3.69 9.78 28.40
C PHE A 417 2.74 10.31 29.48
N THR A 418 1.47 9.88 29.51
CA THR A 418 0.49 10.26 30.54
C THR A 418 0.68 9.44 31.83
N SER A 419 0.96 8.15 31.71
CA SER A 419 1.19 7.22 32.82
C SER A 419 2.36 6.26 32.56
N VAL A 420 2.82 5.58 33.61
CA VAL A 420 3.91 4.59 33.51
C VAL A 420 3.41 3.32 32.80
N GLU A 421 2.15 2.97 33.00
CA GLU A 421 1.46 1.86 32.35
C GLU A 421 1.43 2.09 30.84
N GLU A 422 0.97 3.26 30.39
CA GLU A 422 0.91 3.62 28.97
C GLU A 422 2.30 3.65 28.33
N TYR A 423 3.31 4.14 29.05
CA TYR A 423 4.68 4.12 28.56
C TYR A 423 5.20 2.69 28.32
N ASN A 424 4.84 1.75 29.20
CA ASN A 424 5.26 0.35 29.12
C ASN A 424 4.36 -0.54 28.25
N SER A 425 3.16 -0.07 27.87
CA SER A 425 2.26 -0.79 26.97
C SER A 425 2.96 -1.18 25.67
N PRO A 426 2.59 -2.27 24.99
CA PRO A 426 3.14 -2.62 23.68
C PRO A 426 3.06 -1.43 22.70
N LEU A 427 4.07 -1.25 21.85
CA LEU A 427 4.04 -0.18 20.86
C LEU A 427 2.88 -0.42 19.90
N PRO A 428 2.07 0.62 19.58
CA PRO A 428 1.04 0.47 18.57
C PRO A 428 1.68 0.06 17.25
N ALA A 429 0.99 -0.79 16.48
CA ALA A 429 1.46 -1.18 15.16
C ALA A 429 1.77 0.09 14.34
N LYS A 430 2.89 0.08 13.60
CA LYS A 430 3.41 1.24 12.84
C LYS A 430 2.40 1.85 11.85
N VAL A 431 1.31 1.15 11.56
CA VAL A 431 0.28 1.47 10.57
C VAL A 431 -1.05 1.88 11.22
N GLY A 432 -1.09 2.23 12.51
CA GLY A 432 -2.33 2.66 13.15
C GLY A 432 -2.95 3.88 12.44
N LEU A 433 -4.18 3.76 11.94
CA LEU A 433 -4.89 4.84 11.22
C LEU A 433 -5.38 5.97 12.15
N ARG A 434 -5.58 5.68 13.44
CA ARG A 434 -6.20 6.62 14.38
C ARG A 434 -5.18 7.24 15.31
N TRP A 435 -5.22 8.57 15.39
CA TRP A 435 -4.48 9.39 16.34
C TRP A 435 -5.46 9.81 17.43
N THR A 436 -5.06 9.72 18.70
CA THR A 436 -5.87 10.21 19.82
C THR A 436 -5.93 11.73 19.75
N GLU A 437 -7.01 12.33 20.23
CA GLU A 437 -7.13 13.80 20.30
C GLU A 437 -6.01 14.41 21.13
N GLN A 438 -5.62 13.72 22.21
CA GLN A 438 -4.50 14.08 23.06
C GLN A 438 -3.16 14.10 22.30
N ASP A 439 -2.89 13.11 21.45
CA ASP A 439 -1.67 13.11 20.63
C ASP A 439 -1.69 14.23 19.59
N VAL A 440 -2.85 14.55 19.02
CA VAL A 440 -3.03 15.66 18.07
C VAL A 440 -2.75 17.00 18.76
N GLU A 441 -3.30 17.21 19.96
CA GLU A 441 -3.10 18.44 20.74
C GLU A 441 -1.65 18.58 21.22
N ALA A 442 -1.05 17.48 21.69
CA ALA A 442 0.36 17.46 22.06
C ALA A 442 1.26 17.78 20.85
N LEU A 443 0.96 17.23 19.67
CA LEU A 443 1.70 17.55 18.44
C LEU A 443 1.56 19.02 18.05
N ARG A 444 0.36 19.59 18.16
CA ARG A 444 0.12 21.02 17.94
C ARG A 444 0.98 21.84 18.89
N CYS A 445 0.92 21.55 20.19
CA CYS A 445 1.67 22.24 21.23
C CYS A 445 3.20 22.17 20.98
N ILE A 446 3.74 21.01 20.61
CA ILE A 446 5.18 20.86 20.29
C ILE A 446 5.57 21.75 19.09
N ARG A 447 4.74 21.75 18.04
CA ARG A 447 5.04 22.51 16.81
C ARG A 447 4.86 24.01 16.96
N GLU A 448 3.93 24.46 17.80
CA GLU A 448 3.74 25.88 18.12
C GLU A 448 4.84 26.39 19.06
N SER A 449 5.23 25.59 20.06
CA SER A 449 6.27 25.97 21.02
C SER A 449 7.66 25.97 20.37
N VAL A 450 7.94 25.01 19.48
CA VAL A 450 9.27 24.85 18.86
C VAL A 450 9.13 24.54 17.35
N PRO A 451 8.86 25.55 16.51
CA PRO A 451 8.63 25.35 15.07
C PRO A 451 9.82 24.76 14.31
N SER A 452 11.04 25.01 14.80
CA SER A 452 12.31 24.58 14.21
C SER A 452 12.66 23.11 14.50
N LEU A 453 11.97 22.46 15.47
CA LEU A 453 12.30 21.10 15.88
C LEU A 453 12.07 20.11 14.72
N PRO A 454 13.10 19.39 14.26
CA PRO A 454 12.94 18.43 13.16
C PRO A 454 12.01 17.27 13.54
N TYR A 455 11.18 16.82 12.58
CA TYR A 455 10.24 15.71 12.77
C TYR A 455 10.89 14.40 13.28
N LYS A 456 12.17 14.19 12.98
CA LYS A 456 12.94 13.04 13.48
C LYS A 456 13.03 13.02 15.01
N PHE A 457 13.10 14.17 15.66
CA PHE A 457 13.09 14.26 17.12
C PHE A 457 11.67 14.25 17.70
N ILE A 458 10.69 14.77 16.94
CA ILE A 458 9.28 14.68 17.30
C ILE A 458 8.82 13.22 17.35
N GLU A 459 9.40 12.33 16.54
CA GLU A 459 9.16 10.88 16.58
C GLU A 459 9.35 10.27 17.98
N ASN A 460 10.28 10.80 18.77
CA ASN A 460 10.52 10.32 20.14
C ASN A 460 9.33 10.58 21.08
N PHE A 461 8.49 11.59 20.78
CA PHE A 461 7.26 11.87 21.53
C PHE A 461 6.09 10.96 21.14
N PHE A 462 6.18 10.28 20.00
CA PHE A 462 5.11 9.43 19.46
C PHE A 462 5.67 8.06 19.07
N PRO A 463 6.13 7.26 20.06
CA PRO A 463 6.79 5.99 19.77
C PRO A 463 5.84 5.04 19.02
N GLY A 464 6.36 4.46 17.94
CA GLY A 464 5.57 3.62 17.01
C GLY A 464 4.98 4.38 15.81
N ARG A 465 5.07 5.72 15.77
CA ARG A 465 4.65 6.53 14.61
C ARG A 465 5.85 6.92 13.77
N SER A 466 5.74 6.86 12.45
CA SER A 466 6.82 7.31 11.56
C SER A 466 6.85 8.84 11.44
N THR A 467 8.02 9.40 11.13
CA THR A 467 8.18 10.83 10.80
C THR A 467 7.20 11.32 9.73
N THR A 468 6.95 10.50 8.70
CA THR A 468 5.98 10.80 7.63
C THR A 468 4.56 10.85 8.17
N ALA A 469 4.17 9.93 9.05
CA ALA A 469 2.84 9.92 9.65
C ALA A 469 2.61 11.17 10.52
N ILE A 470 3.60 11.56 11.33
CA ILE A 470 3.56 12.77 12.16
C ILE A 470 3.42 14.02 11.27
N ARG A 471 4.23 14.12 10.21
CA ARG A 471 4.17 15.25 9.27
C ARG A 471 2.82 15.34 8.57
N ASN A 472 2.30 14.22 8.09
CA ASN A 472 1.00 14.17 7.43
C ASN A 472 -0.13 14.55 8.40
N LEU A 473 -0.08 14.10 9.65
CA LEU A 473 -1.06 14.49 10.67
C LEU A 473 -1.04 16.01 10.91
N TYR A 474 0.15 16.59 11.09
CA TYR A 474 0.28 18.02 11.33
C TYR A 474 -0.30 18.83 10.16
N ASN A 475 0.04 18.46 8.92
CA ASN A 475 -0.41 19.15 7.72
C ASN A 475 -1.91 18.96 7.41
N THR A 476 -2.56 17.92 7.93
CA THR A 476 -3.96 17.61 7.62
C THR A 476 -4.93 18.02 8.73
N LYS A 477 -4.56 17.81 10.00
CA LYS A 477 -5.46 18.03 11.14
C LYS A 477 -5.09 19.23 12.00
N VAL A 478 -3.80 19.57 12.08
CA VAL A 478 -3.33 20.59 13.03
C VAL A 478 -3.21 21.96 12.37
N ASN A 479 -2.67 21.98 11.16
CA ASN A 479 -2.57 23.18 10.33
C ASN A 479 -3.18 22.86 8.96
N PRO A 480 -4.53 22.75 8.85
CA PRO A 480 -5.17 22.67 7.55
C PRO A 480 -4.84 23.97 6.84
N GLY A 481 -3.85 23.93 5.93
CA GLY A 481 -3.50 25.10 5.15
C GLY A 481 -4.77 25.68 4.49
N PRO A 482 -4.82 26.98 4.19
CA PRO A 482 -6.03 27.66 3.71
C PRO A 482 -6.68 26.98 2.48
N ASN A 483 -5.92 26.18 1.72
CA ASN A 483 -6.40 25.41 0.57
C ASN A 483 -6.99 24.02 0.88
N TYR A 484 -6.96 23.53 2.13
CA TYR A 484 -7.47 22.19 2.47
C TYR A 484 -8.98 22.17 2.78
N ASN A 485 -9.58 23.31 3.12
CA ASN A 485 -11.01 23.40 3.46
C ASN A 485 -11.96 23.16 2.27
N GLY A 486 -11.45 23.13 1.03
CA GLY A 486 -12.25 22.92 -0.18
C GLY A 486 -12.38 21.47 -0.65
N ARG A 487 -11.66 20.51 -0.05
CA ARG A 487 -11.77 19.08 -0.40
C ARG A 487 -12.56 18.33 0.65
N LYS A 488 -13.88 18.58 0.68
CA LYS A 488 -14.81 17.58 1.21
C LYS A 488 -14.78 16.40 0.24
N LYS A 489 -14.45 15.22 0.77
CA LYS A 489 -14.55 13.95 0.04
C LYS A 489 -15.98 13.49 0.00
#